data_AF-A0A7S0KTU2-F1
#
_entry.id   AF-A0A7S0KTU2-F1
#
_cell.length_a   1.000
_cell.length_b   1.000
_cell.length_c   1.000
_cell.angle_alpha   90.00
_cell.angle_beta   90.00
_cell.angle_gamma   90.00
#
_symmetry.space_group_name_H-M   'P 1'
#
loop_
_entity.id
_entity.type
_entity.pdbx_description
1 polymer ?
#
loop_
_entity_poly.entity_id
_entity_poly.type
_entity_poly.pdbx_seq_one_letter_code
_entity_poly.pdbx_strand_id
1 'polypeptide(L)'
;GILSRAATEHLLTYTMTGLSNGHVSKRKAGDIAFDEVDGYSAAQLFGQGVCYTYDDVIFHPGFINFPATDVDLTTKLTRNISIRTPIVSSPMDTVTESDMAIAMASVGGAGFLHYNMTQDEQVAHLKAVKAHRLGYVTRTEVRGPDATLAECDALATSRGFTSVVVTDTGIIGGKLLGLVSSRDGGLVMDR
;
A
#
# COMPACT_ATOMS: atom_id res chain seq x y z
N GLY A 1 27.31 6.08 35.84
CA GLY A 1 27.14 7.52 35.56
C GLY A 1 27.07 7.71 34.07
N ILE A 2 26.10 8.50 33.60
CA ILE A 2 25.74 8.76 32.20
C ILE A 2 25.06 7.56 31.52
N LEU A 3 23.72 7.49 31.64
CA LEU A 3 22.77 6.91 30.65
C LEU A 3 21.31 6.81 31.17
N SER A 4 20.97 7.36 32.35
CA SER A 4 19.61 7.21 32.94
C SER A 4 18.62 8.37 32.67
N ARG A 5 18.66 9.07 31.52
CA ARG A 5 17.85 10.30 31.35
C ARG A 5 17.16 10.60 30.01
N ALA A 6 16.95 9.63 29.11
CA ALA A 6 16.42 9.94 27.77
C ALA A 6 15.14 9.20 27.32
N ALA A 7 14.34 8.61 28.22
CA ALA A 7 13.13 7.87 27.81
C ALA A 7 11.90 8.20 28.66
N THR A 8 11.63 9.50 28.87
CA THR A 8 10.47 9.96 29.66
C THR A 8 9.60 10.97 28.91
N GLU A 9 9.61 11.01 27.58
CA GLU A 9 8.68 11.85 26.82
C GLU A 9 8.07 11.09 25.64
N HIS A 10 6.74 11.27 25.49
CA HIS A 10 5.81 10.71 24.50
C HIS A 10 4.85 9.60 24.97
N LEU A 11 4.16 9.88 26.08
CA LEU A 11 2.79 9.40 26.29
C LEU A 11 1.85 10.26 25.43
N LEU A 12 1.52 9.82 24.20
CA LEU A 12 0.50 10.44 23.36
C LEU A 12 -0.82 9.69 23.56
N THR A 13 -1.55 10.07 24.60
CA THR A 13 -2.99 9.83 24.71
C THR A 13 -3.69 10.68 23.64
N TYR A 14 -4.14 10.05 22.55
CA TYR A 14 -5.01 10.70 21.58
C TYR A 14 -6.40 10.87 22.20
N THR A 15 -6.66 12.05 22.76
CA THR A 15 -8.01 12.53 23.07
C THR A 15 -8.44 13.44 21.93
N MET A 16 -9.45 13.02 21.16
CA MET A 16 -10.05 13.84 20.12
C MET A 16 -10.99 14.86 20.77
N THR A 17 -10.51 16.09 20.92
CA THR A 17 -11.31 17.27 21.27
C THR A 17 -12.26 17.64 20.13
N GLY A 18 -13.57 17.55 20.37
CA GLY A 18 -14.60 18.17 19.55
C GLY A 18 -15.39 19.18 20.40
N LEU A 19 -15.13 20.48 20.19
CA LEU A 19 -15.92 21.58 20.73
C LEU A 19 -17.05 21.92 19.75
N SER A 20 -18.31 21.87 20.20
CA SER A 20 -19.37 22.73 19.67
C SER A 20 -20.42 23.03 20.77
N ASN A 21 -20.74 24.31 20.93
CA ASN A 21 -21.65 24.87 21.92
C ASN A 21 -23.12 24.63 21.54
N GLY A 22 -23.98 24.28 22.50
CA GLY A 22 -25.44 24.29 22.35
C GLY A 22 -26.16 23.67 23.55
N HIS A 23 -27.28 24.26 23.99
CA HIS A 23 -27.98 24.03 25.27
C HIS A 23 -28.72 22.67 25.43
N VAL A 24 -29.14 22.40 26.69
CA VAL A 24 -30.20 21.47 27.19
C VAL A 24 -29.68 20.05 27.55
N SER A 25 -29.86 19.44 28.73
CA SER A 25 -30.73 19.61 29.90
C SER A 25 -30.01 19.01 31.13
N LYS A 26 -30.12 19.64 32.31
CA LYS A 26 -29.66 19.05 33.57
C LYS A 26 -30.55 17.84 33.92
N ARG A 27 -30.05 16.62 33.76
CA ARG A 27 -30.58 15.46 34.49
C ARG A 27 -29.71 15.21 35.71
N LYS A 28 -30.33 15.06 36.89
CA LYS A 28 -29.66 14.55 38.10
C LYS A 28 -29.18 13.12 37.80
N ALA A 29 -27.87 12.93 37.80
CA ALA A 29 -27.23 11.62 37.68
C ALA A 29 -26.76 11.16 39.06
N GLY A 30 -27.66 10.50 39.79
CA GLY A 30 -27.31 9.38 40.67
C GLY A 30 -28.18 8.22 40.16
N ASP A 31 -27.71 7.00 39.91
CA ASP A 31 -26.46 6.35 40.27
C ASP A 31 -26.09 5.41 39.10
N ILE A 32 -24.99 5.68 38.42
CA ILE A 32 -24.22 4.65 37.70
C ILE A 32 -22.76 4.97 37.95
N ALA A 33 -22.23 4.43 39.04
CA ALA A 33 -20.80 4.42 39.29
C ALA A 33 -20.17 3.48 38.26
N PHE A 34 -19.66 4.03 37.15
CA PHE A 34 -18.73 3.32 36.26
C PHE A 34 -17.31 3.36 36.86
N ASP A 35 -17.18 2.90 38.11
CA ASP A 35 -15.90 2.88 38.83
C ASP A 35 -15.45 1.45 39.18
N GLU A 36 -15.95 0.47 38.42
CA GLU A 36 -15.36 -0.86 38.34
C GLU A 36 -14.87 -1.03 36.90
N VAL A 37 -13.59 -0.74 36.67
CA VAL A 37 -12.93 -1.04 35.40
C VAL A 37 -12.80 -2.56 35.34
N ASP A 38 -13.76 -3.22 34.69
CA ASP A 38 -13.71 -4.65 34.39
C ASP A 38 -12.65 -4.91 33.30
N GLY A 39 -11.80 -5.91 33.54
CA GLY A 39 -10.70 -6.32 32.67
C GLY A 39 -9.29 -5.93 33.15
N TYR A 40 -8.28 -6.39 32.40
CA TYR A 40 -6.87 -6.14 32.67
C TYR A 40 -6.26 -5.21 31.62
N SER A 41 -5.44 -4.26 32.06
CA SER A 41 -4.61 -3.48 31.12
C SER A 41 -3.48 -4.33 30.53
N ALA A 42 -3.00 -3.97 29.33
CA ALA A 42 -1.88 -4.66 28.70
C ALA A 42 -0.63 -4.72 29.59
N ALA A 43 -0.34 -3.65 30.35
CA ALA A 43 0.80 -3.62 31.26
C ALA A 43 0.64 -4.59 32.43
N GLN A 44 -0.57 -4.71 32.98
CA GLN A 44 -0.87 -5.66 34.05
C GLN A 44 -0.89 -7.11 33.56
N LEU A 45 -1.31 -7.35 32.32
CA LEU A 45 -1.36 -8.69 31.73
C LEU A 45 0.04 -9.18 31.33
N PHE A 46 0.77 -8.40 30.52
CA PHE A 46 2.08 -8.81 30.00
C PHE A 46 3.25 -8.60 30.97
N GLY A 47 3.03 -7.90 32.10
CA GLY A 47 4.06 -7.63 33.12
C GLY A 47 4.30 -8.77 34.11
N GLN A 48 3.52 -9.85 34.07
CA GLN A 48 3.53 -10.91 35.10
C GLN A 48 4.61 -11.99 34.87
N GLY A 49 5.36 -11.92 33.77
CA GLY A 49 6.36 -12.93 33.41
C GLY A 49 5.77 -14.22 32.83
N VAL A 50 4.51 -14.18 32.40
CA VAL A 50 3.83 -15.27 31.69
C VAL A 50 3.79 -14.93 30.18
N CYS A 51 3.94 -15.95 29.35
CA CYS A 51 3.85 -15.83 27.90
C CYS A 51 2.42 -16.12 27.43
N TYR A 52 1.91 -15.30 26.50
CA TYR A 52 0.59 -15.45 25.90
C TYR A 52 0.71 -15.56 24.38
N THR A 53 -0.19 -16.31 23.76
CA THR A 53 -0.41 -16.35 22.31
C THR A 53 -1.66 -15.53 21.94
N TYR A 54 -1.97 -15.42 20.64
CA TYR A 54 -3.18 -14.71 20.20
C TYR A 54 -4.49 -15.35 20.65
N ASP A 55 -4.51 -16.67 20.86
CA ASP A 55 -5.71 -17.40 21.26
C ASP A 55 -6.00 -17.31 22.76
N ASP A 56 -5.03 -16.83 23.55
CA ASP A 56 -5.13 -16.75 25.02
C ASP A 56 -5.74 -15.43 25.50
N VAL A 57 -5.93 -14.45 24.61
CA VAL A 57 -6.38 -13.09 24.96
C VAL A 57 -7.52 -12.64 24.07
N ILE A 58 -8.45 -11.88 24.66
CA ILE A 58 -9.56 -11.25 23.94
C ILE A 58 -9.65 -9.77 24.31
N PHE A 59 -10.13 -8.96 23.38
CA PHE A 59 -10.40 -7.55 23.63
C PHE A 59 -11.82 -7.36 24.16
N HIS A 60 -11.97 -6.60 25.25
CA HIS A 60 -13.27 -6.14 25.68
C HIS A 60 -13.80 -5.09 24.69
N PRO A 61 -15.08 -5.19 24.26
CA PRO A 61 -15.67 -4.23 23.35
C PRO A 61 -15.83 -2.86 24.04
N GLY A 62 -15.57 -1.80 23.27
CA GLY A 62 -15.81 -0.41 23.69
C GLY A 62 -17.11 0.15 23.12
N PHE A 63 -17.41 1.40 23.49
CA PHE A 63 -18.50 2.16 22.88
C PHE A 63 -18.12 2.65 21.48
N ILE A 64 -19.03 2.52 20.51
CA ILE A 64 -18.82 2.90 19.11
C ILE A 64 -19.85 3.96 18.69
N ASN A 65 -19.38 5.05 18.08
CA ASN A 65 -20.22 6.14 17.56
C ASN A 65 -19.92 6.52 16.10
N PHE A 66 -19.16 5.70 15.37
CA PHE A 66 -18.75 5.92 13.98
C PHE A 66 -18.92 4.63 13.16
N PRO A 67 -19.04 4.73 11.81
CA PRO A 67 -19.09 3.56 10.94
C PRO A 67 -17.69 2.96 10.73
N ALA A 68 -17.62 1.65 10.47
CA ALA A 68 -16.34 0.94 10.27
C ALA A 68 -15.49 1.48 9.10
N THR A 69 -16.10 2.15 8.12
CA THR A 69 -15.40 2.76 6.97
C THR A 69 -14.51 3.94 7.34
N ASP A 70 -14.76 4.56 8.49
CA ASP A 70 -14.06 5.77 8.93
C ASP A 70 -12.80 5.44 9.74
N VAL A 71 -12.52 4.15 9.96
CA VAL A 71 -11.33 3.67 10.67
C VAL A 71 -10.10 3.82 9.79
N ASP A 72 -9.14 4.65 10.22
CA ASP A 72 -7.85 4.79 9.55
C ASP A 72 -6.91 3.63 9.92
N LEU A 73 -6.46 2.89 8.90
CA LEU A 73 -5.52 1.78 9.02
C LEU A 73 -4.08 2.19 8.70
N THR A 74 -3.82 3.49 8.54
CA THR A 74 -2.49 4.00 8.22
C THR A 74 -1.51 3.68 9.35
N THR A 75 -0.43 2.98 9.02
CA THR A 75 0.60 2.56 9.99
C THR A 75 2.00 2.88 9.49
N LYS A 76 2.94 2.99 10.43
CA LYS A 76 4.36 3.20 10.12
C LYS A 76 5.06 1.84 10.02
N LEU A 77 5.53 1.51 8.83
CA LEU A 77 6.37 0.33 8.60
C LEU A 77 7.80 0.57 9.08
N THR A 78 8.33 1.77 8.85
CA THR A 78 9.64 2.20 9.37
C THR A 78 9.54 3.62 9.94
N ARG A 79 10.64 4.16 10.49
CA ARG A 79 10.69 5.54 10.98
C ARG A 79 10.21 6.57 9.94
N ASN A 80 10.47 6.30 8.66
CA ASN A 80 10.24 7.24 7.56
C ASN A 80 9.23 6.75 6.52
N ILE A 81 8.71 5.52 6.64
CA ILE A 81 7.81 4.92 5.65
C ILE A 81 6.49 4.57 6.31
N SER A 82 5.41 5.20 5.84
CA SER A 82 4.03 4.88 6.20
C SER A 82 3.33 4.12 5.08
N ILE A 83 2.50 3.15 5.45
CA ILE A 83 1.64 2.38 4.55
C ILE A 83 0.17 2.60 4.96
N ARG A 84 -0.75 2.49 4.00
CA ARG A 84 -2.19 2.70 4.27
C ARG A 84 -2.86 1.47 4.86
N THR A 85 -2.31 0.29 4.56
CA THR A 85 -2.84 -0.99 5.00
C THR A 85 -1.73 -1.72 5.75
N PRO A 86 -1.93 -2.15 7.01
CA PRO A 86 -0.90 -2.77 7.86
C PRO A 86 -0.66 -4.24 7.50
N ILE A 87 -0.56 -4.55 6.21
CA ILE A 87 -0.35 -5.89 5.68
C ILE A 87 0.90 -5.88 4.82
N VAL A 88 1.81 -6.81 5.14
CA VAL A 88 3.07 -6.98 4.43
C VAL A 88 3.26 -8.45 4.02
N SER A 89 3.84 -8.69 2.85
CA SER A 89 4.14 -10.05 2.42
C SER A 89 5.50 -10.52 2.94
N SER A 90 5.60 -11.82 3.23
CA SER A 90 6.83 -12.44 3.74
C SER A 90 7.90 -12.56 2.65
N PRO A 91 9.20 -12.32 2.95
CA PRO A 91 10.31 -12.48 2.00
C PRO A 91 10.68 -13.94 1.76
N MET A 92 9.74 -14.72 1.23
CA MET A 92 9.89 -16.13 0.90
C MET A 92 9.74 -16.34 -0.61
N ASP A 93 10.50 -17.28 -1.17
CA ASP A 93 10.48 -17.64 -2.60
C ASP A 93 9.10 -18.06 -3.08
N THR A 94 8.41 -18.85 -2.27
CA THR A 94 7.04 -19.32 -2.51
C THR A 94 5.97 -18.24 -2.36
N VAL A 95 6.31 -17.05 -1.87
CA VAL A 95 5.34 -16.02 -1.50
C VAL A 95 5.53 -14.74 -2.30
N THR A 96 6.73 -14.18 -2.31
CA THR A 96 6.94 -12.80 -2.78
C THR A 96 7.99 -12.69 -3.88
N GLU A 97 7.51 -12.71 -5.11
CA GLU A 97 8.23 -12.25 -6.31
C GLU A 97 7.67 -10.88 -6.79
N SER A 98 7.99 -10.48 -8.03
CA SER A 98 7.53 -9.22 -8.64
C SER A 98 6.03 -8.99 -8.50
N ASP A 99 5.24 -9.99 -8.88
CA ASP A 99 3.80 -9.83 -9.07
C ASP A 99 3.10 -9.67 -7.72
N MET A 100 3.52 -10.43 -6.70
CA MET A 100 3.02 -10.27 -5.34
C MET A 100 3.40 -8.91 -4.76
N ALA A 101 4.64 -8.46 -4.96
CA ALA A 101 5.08 -7.15 -4.47
C ALA A 101 4.29 -6.00 -5.12
N ILE A 102 3.97 -6.11 -6.42
CA ILE A 102 3.12 -5.17 -7.14
C ILE A 102 1.68 -5.18 -6.60
N ALA A 103 1.10 -6.37 -6.39
CA ALA A 103 -0.26 -6.51 -5.87
C ALA A 103 -0.37 -5.90 -4.46
N MET A 104 0.59 -6.21 -3.58
CA MET A 104 0.66 -5.67 -2.22
C MET A 104 0.79 -4.14 -2.20
N ALA A 105 1.65 -3.58 -3.05
CA ALA A 105 1.77 -2.13 -3.18
C ALA A 105 0.48 -1.48 -3.71
N SER A 106 -0.26 -2.18 -4.57
CA SER A 106 -1.49 -1.68 -5.17
C SER A 106 -2.65 -1.57 -4.18
N VAL A 107 -2.72 -2.48 -3.20
CA VAL A 107 -3.70 -2.43 -2.09
C VAL A 107 -3.26 -1.52 -0.93
N GLY A 108 -2.14 -0.81 -1.08
CA GLY A 108 -1.61 0.12 -0.07
C GLY A 108 -0.77 -0.53 1.04
N GLY A 109 -0.38 -1.79 0.86
CA GLY A 109 0.57 -2.52 1.71
C GLY A 109 2.00 -2.47 1.17
N ALA A 110 2.84 -3.42 1.59
CA ALA A 110 4.22 -3.56 1.10
C ALA A 110 4.59 -5.02 0.89
N GLY A 111 5.49 -5.28 -0.07
CA GLY A 111 6.05 -6.61 -0.30
C GLY A 111 7.57 -6.61 -0.19
N PHE A 112 8.12 -7.68 0.39
CA PHE A 112 9.55 -7.90 0.53
C PHE A 112 9.99 -9.05 -0.37
N LEU A 113 10.89 -8.79 -1.32
CA LEU A 113 11.45 -9.83 -2.18
C LEU A 113 12.35 -10.77 -1.36
N HIS A 114 12.26 -12.07 -1.63
CA HIS A 114 13.16 -13.05 -1.04
C HIS A 114 14.60 -12.90 -1.56
N TYR A 115 15.55 -13.56 -0.87
CA TYR A 115 16.98 -13.55 -1.23
C TYR A 115 17.45 -14.85 -1.91
N ASN A 116 16.56 -15.84 -2.07
CA ASN A 116 16.84 -17.12 -2.73
C ASN A 116 16.89 -16.99 -4.27
N MET A 117 17.72 -16.09 -4.79
CA MET A 117 17.92 -15.83 -6.22
C MET A 117 19.27 -15.16 -6.45
N THR A 118 19.72 -15.08 -7.71
CA THR A 118 20.93 -14.32 -8.03
C THR A 118 20.69 -12.82 -7.86
N GLN A 119 21.76 -12.05 -7.66
CA GLN A 119 21.67 -10.60 -7.52
C GLN A 119 21.05 -9.94 -8.77
N ASP A 120 21.36 -10.45 -9.96
CA ASP A 120 20.84 -9.93 -11.22
C ASP A 120 19.33 -10.16 -11.35
N GLU A 121 18.85 -11.34 -10.95
CA GLU A 121 17.43 -11.67 -10.90
C GLU A 121 16.70 -10.76 -9.89
N GLN A 122 17.25 -10.57 -8.69
CA GLN A 122 16.63 -9.72 -7.68
C GLN A 122 16.50 -8.27 -8.15
N VAL A 123 17.52 -7.76 -8.84
CA VAL A 123 17.48 -6.44 -9.46
C VAL A 123 16.47 -6.39 -10.60
N ALA A 124 16.30 -7.46 -11.39
CA ALA A 124 15.27 -7.54 -12.42
C ALA A 124 13.86 -7.48 -11.82
N HIS A 125 13.59 -8.24 -10.75
CA HIS A 125 12.33 -8.17 -10.00
C HIS A 125 12.08 -6.78 -9.44
N LEU A 126 13.08 -6.16 -8.78
CA LEU A 126 12.97 -4.81 -8.24
C LEU A 126 12.68 -3.77 -9.34
N LYS A 127 13.34 -3.88 -10.50
CA LYS A 127 13.09 -3.02 -11.66
C LYS A 127 11.66 -3.19 -12.17
N ALA A 128 11.13 -4.41 -12.23
CA ALA A 128 9.75 -4.66 -12.63
C ALA A 128 8.76 -4.00 -11.66
N VAL A 129 8.95 -4.20 -10.34
CA VAL A 129 8.09 -3.60 -9.30
C VAL A 129 8.13 -2.07 -9.35
N LYS A 130 9.31 -1.45 -9.51
CA LYS A 130 9.45 0.02 -9.55
C LYS A 130 8.99 0.63 -10.87
N ALA A 131 9.09 -0.12 -11.97
CA ALA A 131 8.56 0.31 -13.26
C ALA A 131 7.03 0.30 -13.28
N HIS A 132 6.40 -0.54 -12.45
CA HIS A 132 4.97 -0.59 -12.28
C HIS A 132 4.47 0.60 -11.44
N ARG A 133 4.05 1.68 -12.11
CA ARG A 133 3.34 2.80 -11.48
C ARG A 133 1.88 2.75 -11.87
N LEU A 134 1.01 2.63 -10.88
CA LEU A 134 -0.44 2.75 -11.08
C LEU A 134 -0.75 4.09 -11.77
N GLY A 135 -1.34 4.02 -12.96
CA GLY A 135 -1.77 5.18 -13.73
C GLY A 135 -0.70 5.89 -14.58
N TYR A 136 0.55 5.41 -14.64
CA TYR A 136 1.58 5.97 -15.52
C TYR A 136 2.32 4.89 -16.31
N VAL A 137 2.30 4.98 -17.64
CA VAL A 137 3.08 4.11 -18.52
C VAL A 137 4.52 4.66 -18.60
N THR A 138 5.42 4.08 -17.81
CA THR A 138 6.83 4.52 -17.75
C THR A 138 7.68 4.07 -18.94
N ARG A 139 7.23 3.06 -19.68
CA ARG A 139 7.87 2.55 -20.90
C ARG A 139 6.86 2.53 -22.04
N THR A 140 6.71 3.65 -22.73
CA THR A 140 6.04 3.68 -24.03
C THR A 140 7.03 3.22 -25.07
N GLU A 141 6.74 2.11 -25.75
CA GLU A 141 7.48 1.74 -26.94
C GLU A 141 7.11 2.70 -28.07
N VAL A 142 8.15 3.17 -28.76
CA VAL A 142 8.01 4.17 -29.81
C VAL A 142 8.45 3.56 -31.14
N ARG A 143 7.73 3.92 -32.20
CA ARG A 143 8.07 3.55 -33.58
C ARG A 143 8.08 4.78 -34.49
N GLY A 144 8.83 4.66 -35.58
CA GLY A 144 8.83 5.65 -36.65
C GLY A 144 7.54 5.56 -37.49
N PRO A 145 7.25 6.57 -38.32
CA PRO A 145 6.06 6.58 -39.18
C PRO A 145 6.08 5.47 -40.25
N ASP A 146 7.25 4.93 -40.57
CA ASP A 146 7.42 3.90 -41.60
C ASP A 146 7.22 2.47 -41.07
N ALA A 147 6.93 2.30 -39.77
CA ALA A 147 6.73 0.99 -39.18
C ALA A 147 5.40 0.36 -39.62
N THR A 148 5.42 -0.95 -39.85
CA THR A 148 4.21 -1.67 -40.26
C THR A 148 3.28 -1.92 -39.07
N LEU A 149 1.99 -2.08 -39.34
CA LEU A 149 1.01 -2.43 -38.30
C LEU A 149 1.34 -3.78 -37.63
N ALA A 150 1.85 -4.75 -38.40
CA ALA A 150 2.27 -6.05 -37.87
C ALA A 150 3.41 -5.92 -36.84
N GLU A 151 4.38 -5.04 -37.08
CA GLU A 151 5.46 -4.76 -36.12
C GLU A 151 4.93 -4.05 -34.87
N CYS A 152 3.96 -3.15 -35.03
CA CYS A 152 3.31 -2.49 -33.91
C CYS A 152 2.53 -3.49 -33.04
N ASP A 153 1.79 -4.41 -33.65
CA ASP A 153 1.04 -5.47 -32.97
C ASP A 153 1.95 -6.47 -32.26
N ALA A 154 3.04 -6.89 -32.91
CA ALA A 154 4.03 -7.77 -32.31
C ALA A 154 4.70 -7.13 -31.08
N LEU A 155 5.02 -5.83 -31.18
CA LEU A 155 5.62 -5.06 -30.10
C LEU A 155 4.66 -4.89 -28.92
N ALA A 156 3.40 -4.52 -29.21
CA ALA A 156 2.32 -4.41 -28.23
C ALA A 156 2.12 -5.73 -27.47
N THR A 157 2.05 -6.85 -28.20
CA THR A 157 1.86 -8.20 -27.63
C THR A 157 3.06 -8.62 -26.77
N SER A 158 4.29 -8.40 -27.24
CA SER A 158 5.51 -8.82 -26.53
C SER A 158 5.71 -8.13 -25.18
N ARG A 159 5.14 -6.93 -24.99
CA ARG A 159 5.31 -6.10 -23.80
C ARG A 159 4.03 -5.94 -22.97
N GLY A 160 2.91 -6.52 -23.42
CA GLY A 160 1.63 -6.47 -22.73
C GLY A 160 0.95 -5.09 -22.75
N PHE A 161 1.24 -4.27 -23.76
CA PHE A 161 0.60 -2.96 -23.96
C PHE A 161 -0.40 -3.01 -25.11
N THR A 162 -1.43 -2.17 -25.06
CA THR A 162 -2.49 -2.12 -26.09
C THR A 162 -2.27 -1.03 -27.15
N SER A 163 -1.24 -0.19 -26.98
CA SER A 163 -0.96 0.94 -27.85
C SER A 163 0.53 1.19 -28.02
N VAL A 164 0.90 1.67 -29.20
CA VAL A 164 2.26 2.04 -29.61
C VAL A 164 2.26 3.52 -29.98
N VAL A 165 3.28 4.24 -29.52
CA VAL A 165 3.42 5.68 -29.79
C VAL A 165 4.25 5.85 -31.06
N VAL A 166 3.83 6.75 -31.96
CA VAL A 166 4.55 7.05 -33.21
C VAL A 166 5.22 8.43 -33.10
N THR A 167 6.53 8.48 -33.30
CA THR A 167 7.32 9.73 -33.35
C THR A 167 8.04 9.86 -34.68
N ASP A 168 8.49 11.06 -35.03
CA ASP A 168 9.18 11.31 -36.31
C ASP A 168 10.46 10.49 -36.51
N THR A 169 11.18 10.23 -35.42
CA THR A 169 12.51 9.64 -35.37
C THR A 169 12.51 8.22 -34.83
N GLY A 170 11.35 7.73 -34.35
CA GLY A 170 11.22 6.41 -33.75
C GLY A 170 11.89 6.25 -32.38
N ILE A 171 12.26 7.36 -31.73
CA ILE A 171 12.91 7.37 -30.41
C ILE A 171 12.07 8.15 -29.38
N ILE A 172 12.22 7.78 -28.11
CA ILE A 172 11.61 8.50 -26.99
C ILE A 172 12.20 9.92 -26.93
N GLY A 173 11.34 10.94 -27.00
CA GLY A 173 11.73 12.36 -27.00
C GLY A 173 11.66 13.05 -28.36
N GLY A 174 11.36 12.31 -29.43
CA GLY A 174 11.04 12.88 -30.75
C GLY A 174 9.67 13.57 -30.78
N LYS A 175 9.37 14.26 -31.88
CA LYS A 175 8.06 14.91 -32.06
C LYS A 175 6.98 13.85 -32.14
N LEU A 176 5.97 13.92 -31.25
CA LEU A 176 4.82 13.02 -31.25
C LEU A 176 4.00 13.23 -32.52
N LEU A 177 3.90 12.20 -33.36
CA LEU A 177 3.08 12.20 -34.57
C LEU A 177 1.70 11.60 -34.30
N GLY A 178 1.62 10.55 -33.47
CA GLY A 178 0.34 9.90 -33.17
C GLY A 178 0.46 8.69 -32.25
N LEU A 179 -0.64 7.98 -32.12
CA LEU A 179 -0.77 6.75 -31.33
C LEU A 179 -1.57 5.73 -32.14
N VAL A 180 -1.09 4.49 -32.16
CA VAL A 180 -1.76 3.36 -32.79
C VAL A 180 -2.17 2.40 -31.69
N SER A 181 -3.44 2.04 -31.65
CA SER A 181 -4.02 1.11 -30.69
C SER A 181 -4.46 -0.19 -31.37
N SER A 182 -4.70 -1.22 -30.57
CA SER A 182 -5.25 -2.50 -31.06
C SER A 182 -6.59 -2.39 -31.77
N ARG A 183 -7.32 -1.27 -31.59
CA ARG A 183 -8.59 -1.01 -32.30
C ARG A 183 -8.39 -0.47 -33.71
N ASP A 184 -7.26 0.17 -33.99
CA ASP A 184 -6.99 0.80 -35.28
C ASP A 184 -6.66 -0.24 -36.37
N GLY A 185 -6.04 -1.36 -35.99
CA GLY A 185 -5.75 -2.47 -36.90
C GLY A 185 -7.01 -3.17 -37.47
N GLY A 186 -8.15 -3.09 -36.77
CA GLY A 186 -9.41 -3.68 -37.24
C GLY A 186 -10.09 -2.93 -38.39
N LEU A 187 -9.62 -1.72 -38.71
CA LEU A 187 -10.15 -0.88 -39.80
C LEU A 187 -9.44 -1.14 -41.14
N VAL A 188 -8.33 -1.88 -41.13
CA VAL A 188 -7.56 -2.21 -42.33
C VAL A 188 -8.01 -3.58 -42.84
N MET A 189 -8.52 -3.60 -44.06
CA MET A 189 -9.18 -4.77 -44.68
C MET A 189 -8.22 -5.89 -45.11
N ASP A 190 -6.91 -5.71 -44.92
CA ASP A 190 -5.89 -6.66 -45.37
C ASP A 190 -4.92 -6.95 -44.23
N ARG A 191 -4.95 -8.19 -43.72
CA ARG A 191 -4.14 -8.67 -42.61
C ARG A 191 -3.63 -10.06 -42.90
#